data_AF-A0A2A5NRR5-F1
#
_entry.id   AF-A0A2A5NRR5-F1
#
_cell.length_a   1.000
_cell.length_b   1.000
_cell.length_c   1.000
_cell.angle_alpha   90.00
_cell.angle_beta   90.00
_cell.angle_gamma   90.00
#
_symmetry.space_group_name_H-M   'P 1'
#
loop_
_entity.id
_entity.type
_entity.pdbx_description
1 polymer ?
#
loop_
_entity_poly.entity_id
_entity_poly.type
_entity_poly.pdbx_seq_one_letter_code
_entity_poly.pdbx_strand_id
1 'polypeptide(L)'
;MPKVVLGKSILDEAARTAEVRRALRDKAARVLPRAQRLAYAAGAKAFGDSLRVEEGTRPGTKSPTGIKRPFARVIATSADASAVEYGDVNVNKQAILRRAMGA
;
A
#
# COMPACT_ATOMS: atom_id res chain seq x y z
N MET A 1 -26.52 -22.01 0.73
CA MET A 1 -26.55 -20.56 1.08
C MET A 1 -26.67 -19.75 -0.20
N PRO A 2 -27.62 -18.80 -0.30
CA PRO A 2 -27.74 -17.97 -1.50
C PRO A 2 -26.50 -17.08 -1.66
N LYS A 3 -25.96 -17.02 -2.88
CA LYS A 3 -24.82 -16.17 -3.22
C LYS A 3 -25.32 -14.74 -3.40
N VAL A 4 -25.01 -13.85 -2.46
CA VAL A 4 -25.26 -12.42 -2.63
C VAL A 4 -24.30 -11.89 -3.69
N VAL A 5 -24.84 -11.43 -4.81
CA VAL A 5 -24.08 -10.77 -5.87
C VAL A 5 -24.30 -9.27 -5.75
N LEU A 6 -23.28 -8.54 -5.30
CA LEU A 6 -23.31 -7.09 -5.25
C LEU A 6 -23.10 -6.51 -6.66
N GLY A 7 -23.98 -5.59 -7.06
CA GLY A 7 -23.88 -4.89 -8.34
C GLY A 7 -22.67 -3.95 -8.40
N LYS A 8 -22.17 -3.70 -9.62
CA LYS A 8 -21.04 -2.79 -9.88
C LYS A 8 -21.26 -1.38 -9.31
N SER A 9 -22.47 -0.83 -9.45
CA SER A 9 -22.83 0.50 -8.96
C SER A 9 -22.67 0.64 -7.45
N ILE A 10 -23.13 -0.37 -6.69
CA ILE A 10 -23.02 -0.42 -5.23
C ILE A 10 -21.54 -0.46 -4.81
N LEU A 11 -20.73 -1.26 -5.51
CA LEU A 11 -19.29 -1.35 -5.22
C LEU A 11 -18.54 -0.06 -5.56
N ASP A 12 -18.87 0.58 -6.69
CA ASP A 12 -18.27 1.87 -7.09
C ASP A 12 -18.67 3.00 -6.13
N GLU A 13 -19.90 2.97 -5.59
CA GLU A 13 -20.39 3.94 -4.61
C GLU A 13 -19.73 3.74 -3.25
N ALA A 14 -19.72 2.50 -2.74
CA ALA A 14 -19.03 2.15 -1.49
C ALA A 14 -17.54 2.51 -1.56
N ALA A 15 -16.89 2.27 -2.69
CA ALA A 15 -15.49 2.60 -2.92
C ALA A 15 -15.17 4.11 -2.90
N ARG A 16 -16.19 4.98 -3.03
CA ARG A 16 -16.02 6.45 -3.00
C ARG A 16 -16.23 7.03 -1.60
N THR A 17 -16.76 6.28 -0.66
CA THR A 17 -17.10 6.81 0.68
C THR A 17 -15.84 7.18 1.47
N ALA A 18 -16.01 8.15 2.38
CA ALA A 18 -14.94 8.60 3.25
C ALA A 18 -14.51 7.50 4.22
N GLU A 19 -15.45 6.65 4.64
CA GLU A 19 -15.23 5.53 5.56
C GLU A 19 -14.31 4.49 4.95
N VAL A 20 -14.53 4.11 3.69
CA VAL A 20 -13.67 3.14 2.99
C VAL A 20 -12.27 3.72 2.80
N ARG A 21 -12.15 4.99 2.40
CA ARG A 21 -10.85 5.66 2.26
C ARG A 21 -10.12 5.75 3.59
N ARG A 22 -10.80 6.14 4.66
CA ARG A 22 -10.27 6.18 6.02
C ARG A 22 -9.77 4.80 6.46
N ALA A 23 -10.57 3.76 6.29
CA ALA A 23 -10.19 2.40 6.66
C ALA A 23 -8.93 1.92 5.91
N LEU A 24 -8.80 2.24 4.61
CA LEU A 24 -7.61 1.95 3.82
C LEU A 24 -6.39 2.72 4.34
N ARG A 25 -6.54 4.03 4.57
CA ARG A 25 -5.49 4.89 5.12
C ARG A 25 -5.02 4.39 6.48
N ASP A 26 -5.94 4.07 7.39
CA ASP A 26 -5.63 3.57 8.73
C ASP A 26 -4.84 2.27 8.65
N LYS A 27 -5.19 1.38 7.72
CA LYS A 27 -4.43 0.15 7.48
C LYS A 27 -3.01 0.46 7.01
N ALA A 28 -2.83 1.37 6.04
CA ALA A 28 -1.50 1.76 5.57
C ALA A 28 -0.68 2.46 6.67
N ALA A 29 -1.33 3.32 7.47
CA ALA A 29 -0.71 4.04 8.57
C ALA A 29 -0.22 3.10 9.68
N ARG A 30 -0.91 1.98 9.93
CA ARG A 30 -0.43 0.93 10.86
C ARG A 30 0.83 0.20 10.35
N VAL A 31 0.97 0.07 9.03
CA VAL A 31 2.09 -0.64 8.39
C VAL A 31 3.33 0.24 8.34
N LEU A 32 3.16 1.56 8.13
CA LEU A 32 4.25 2.52 7.97
C LEU A 32 5.34 2.44 9.07
N PRO A 33 5.03 2.57 10.37
CA PRO A 33 6.06 2.57 11.41
C PRO A 33 6.81 1.23 11.52
N ARG A 34 6.17 0.12 11.13
CA ARG A 34 6.81 -1.20 11.08
C ARG A 34 7.79 -1.29 9.93
N ALA A 35 7.39 -0.80 8.75
CA ALA A 35 8.26 -0.74 7.58
C ALA A 35 9.49 0.17 7.83
N GLN A 36 9.29 1.33 8.48
CA GLN A 36 10.38 2.22 8.89
C GLN A 36 11.35 1.51 9.85
N ARG A 37 10.84 0.86 10.91
CA ARG A 37 11.68 0.13 11.86
C ARG A 37 12.51 -0.96 11.20
N LEU A 38 11.91 -1.74 10.29
CA LEU A 38 12.60 -2.78 9.55
C LEU A 38 13.66 -2.20 8.60
N ALA A 39 13.39 -1.06 7.97
CA ALA A 39 14.39 -0.36 7.16
C ALA A 39 15.57 0.11 8.00
N TYR A 40 15.32 0.70 9.18
CA TYR A 40 16.36 1.13 10.10
C TYR A 40 17.20 -0.03 10.63
N ALA A 41 16.56 -1.12 11.04
CA ALA A 41 17.26 -2.34 11.49
C ALA A 41 18.15 -2.95 10.40
N ALA A 42 17.82 -2.71 9.13
CA ALA A 42 18.56 -3.17 7.99
C ALA A 42 19.61 -2.16 7.48
N GLY A 43 19.81 -1.03 8.18
CA GLY A 43 20.77 0.02 7.81
C GLY A 43 20.31 0.95 6.69
N ALA A 44 19.11 0.74 6.14
CA ALA A 44 18.55 1.53 5.03
C ALA A 44 17.86 2.81 5.54
N LYS A 45 18.61 3.70 6.20
CA LYS A 45 18.04 4.88 6.88
C LYS A 45 17.33 5.84 5.92
N ALA A 46 17.97 6.24 4.82
CA ALA A 46 17.36 7.15 3.84
C ALA A 46 16.08 6.58 3.23
N PHE A 47 16.05 5.27 2.98
CA PHE A 47 14.85 4.56 2.53
C PHE A 47 13.74 4.65 3.57
N GLY A 48 14.03 4.31 4.84
CA GLY A 48 13.08 4.40 5.96
C GLY A 48 12.51 5.81 6.15
N ASP A 49 13.36 6.83 6.11
CA ASP A 49 12.95 8.24 6.25
C ASP A 49 12.04 8.70 5.10
N SER A 50 12.21 8.12 3.91
CA SER A 50 11.39 8.45 2.74
C SER A 50 10.03 7.74 2.69
N LEU A 51 9.77 6.80 3.61
CA LEU A 51 8.54 6.04 3.63
C LEU A 51 7.35 6.92 4.03
N ARG A 52 6.28 6.86 3.25
CA ARG A 52 5.03 7.59 3.52
C ARG A 52 3.81 6.84 2.99
N VAL A 53 2.65 7.19 3.52
CA VAL A 53 1.37 6.72 2.98
C VAL A 53 0.99 7.57 1.79
N GLU A 54 0.66 6.91 0.68
CA GLU A 54 0.08 7.50 -0.52
C GLU A 54 -1.33 6.95 -0.73
N GLU A 55 -2.28 7.85 -0.96
CA GLU A 55 -3.67 7.54 -1.27
C GLU A 55 -3.95 7.83 -2.75
N GLY A 56 -4.89 7.10 -3.33
CA GLY A 56 -5.30 7.36 -4.70
C GLY A 56 -6.47 6.50 -5.15
N THR A 57 -6.75 6.53 -6.45
CA THR A 57 -7.79 5.71 -7.05
C THR A 57 -7.26 5.13 -8.36
N ARG A 58 -7.36 3.80 -8.49
CA ARG A 58 -6.97 3.13 -9.74
C ARG A 58 -8.03 3.42 -10.80
N PRO A 59 -7.63 3.71 -12.05
CA PRO A 59 -8.53 4.15 -13.11
C PRO A 59 -9.53 3.08 -13.58
N GLY A 60 -9.42 1.82 -13.11
CA GLY A 60 -10.35 0.74 -13.45
C GLY A 60 -10.12 0.10 -14.82
N THR A 61 -9.24 0.67 -15.66
CA THR A 61 -8.96 0.22 -17.04
C THR A 61 -8.48 -1.23 -17.16
N LYS A 62 -7.84 -1.77 -16.13
CA LYS A 62 -7.37 -3.18 -16.06
C LYS A 62 -8.29 -4.11 -15.26
N SER A 63 -9.47 -3.64 -14.85
CA SER A 63 -10.43 -4.44 -14.08
C SER A 63 -11.46 -5.03 -15.03
N PRO A 64 -11.73 -6.35 -15.01
CA PRO A 64 -12.78 -6.97 -15.83
C PRO A 64 -14.17 -6.35 -15.61
N THR A 65 -14.41 -5.78 -14.42
CA THR A 65 -15.65 -5.09 -14.07
C THR A 65 -15.58 -3.56 -14.29
N GLY A 66 -14.42 -3.00 -14.62
CA GLY A 66 -14.19 -1.57 -14.81
C GLY A 66 -14.28 -0.72 -13.53
N ILE A 67 -14.26 -1.35 -12.35
CA ILE A 67 -14.44 -0.66 -11.05
C ILE A 67 -13.24 0.23 -10.73
N LYS A 68 -13.51 1.46 -10.28
CA LYS A 68 -12.50 2.41 -9.82
C LYS A 68 -12.19 2.16 -8.35
N ARG A 69 -11.08 1.47 -8.08
CA ARG A 69 -10.72 1.02 -6.73
C ARG A 69 -9.85 2.05 -6.00
N PRO A 70 -10.27 2.60 -4.85
CA PRO A 70 -9.39 3.39 -4.01
C PRO A 70 -8.24 2.53 -3.47
N PHE A 71 -7.14 3.17 -3.13
CA PHE A 71 -6.04 2.51 -2.43
C PHE A 71 -5.39 3.48 -1.45
N ALA A 72 -4.79 2.91 -0.40
CA ALA A 72 -3.76 3.55 0.40
C ALA A 72 -2.60 2.56 0.50
N ARG A 73 -1.37 3.03 0.28
CA ARG A 73 -0.17 2.18 0.27
C ARG A 73 1.02 2.91 0.87
N VAL A 74 1.96 2.15 1.41
CA VAL A 74 3.26 2.69 1.81
C VAL A 74 4.17 2.73 0.58
N ILE A 75 4.73 3.89 0.29
CA ILE A 75 5.70 4.11 -0.79
C ILE A 75 7.00 4.68 -0.21
N ALA A 76 8.10 4.53 -0.94
CA ALA A 76 9.36 5.22 -0.68
C ALA A 76 9.59 6.28 -1.77
N THR A 77 10.29 7.35 -1.44
CA THR A 77 10.59 8.47 -2.35
C THR A 77 12.07 8.83 -2.45
N SER A 78 12.96 8.13 -1.73
CA SER A 78 14.40 8.34 -1.81
C SER A 78 14.97 7.97 -3.19
N ALA A 79 16.05 8.63 -3.61
CA ALA A 79 16.80 8.26 -4.81
C ALA A 79 17.30 6.79 -4.76
N ASP A 80 17.68 6.32 -3.57
CA ASP A 80 18.10 4.93 -3.35
C ASP A 80 16.92 3.95 -3.25
N ALA A 81 15.67 4.41 -3.42
CA ALA A 81 14.51 3.53 -3.35
C ALA A 81 14.55 2.46 -4.44
N SER A 82 15.08 2.79 -5.62
CA SER A 82 15.36 1.83 -6.69
C SER A 82 16.46 0.84 -6.28
N ALA A 83 17.56 1.29 -5.68
CA ALA A 83 18.63 0.41 -5.19
C ALA A 83 18.12 -0.58 -4.12
N VAL A 84 17.25 -0.15 -3.20
CA VAL A 84 16.59 -1.03 -2.20
C VAL A 84 15.49 -1.91 -2.84
N GLU A 85 14.88 -1.46 -3.93
CA GLU A 85 13.87 -2.23 -4.67
C GLU A 85 14.48 -3.36 -5.49
N TYR A 86 15.70 -3.16 -6.02
CA TYR A 86 16.44 -4.15 -6.80
C TYR A 86 17.51 -4.92 -6.00
N GLY A 87 17.77 -4.52 -4.75
CA GLY A 87 18.63 -5.28 -3.83
C GLY A 87 20.13 -4.97 -3.91
N ASP A 88 20.52 -3.79 -4.38
CA ASP A 88 21.90 -3.29 -4.33
C ASP A 88 22.36 -2.94 -2.91
N VAL A 89 21.39 -2.68 -2.03
CA VAL A 89 21.59 -2.73 -0.59
C VAL A 89 21.31 -4.18 -0.17
N ASN A 90 21.99 -4.72 0.85
CA ASN A 90 21.76 -6.09 1.39
C ASN A 90 20.32 -6.35 1.93
N VAL A 91 19.33 -5.61 1.44
CA VAL A 91 17.98 -5.41 1.94
C VAL A 91 17.05 -5.21 0.75
N ASN A 92 16.05 -6.08 0.62
CA ASN A 92 15.03 -5.99 -0.44
C ASN A 92 13.76 -5.30 0.11
N LYS A 93 13.29 -4.25 -0.57
CA LYS A 93 12.03 -3.52 -0.31
C LYS A 93 10.83 -4.43 -0.12
N GLN A 94 10.66 -5.43 -0.98
CA GLN A 94 9.53 -6.36 -0.90
C GLN A 94 9.60 -7.20 0.37
N ALA A 95 10.80 -7.57 0.83
CA ALA A 95 10.97 -8.32 2.07
C ALA A 95 10.59 -7.49 3.30
N ILE A 96 11.01 -6.22 3.36
CA ILE A 96 10.61 -5.26 4.40
C ILE A 96 9.08 -5.14 4.45
N LEU A 97 8.45 -4.84 3.30
CA LEU A 97 7.01 -4.58 3.25
C LEU A 97 6.19 -5.84 3.56
N ARG A 98 6.64 -7.01 3.10
CA ARG A 98 5.97 -8.29 3.41
C ARG A 98 6.01 -8.59 4.90
N ARG A 99 7.16 -8.39 5.55
CA ARG A 99 7.30 -8.55 7.02
C ARG A 99 6.45 -7.55 7.78
N ALA A 100 6.36 -6.29 7.31
CA ALA A 100 5.51 -5.28 7.93
C ALA A 100 4.00 -5.60 7.87
N MET A 101 3.58 -6.36 6.86
CA MET A 101 2.19 -6.79 6.64
C MET A 101 1.79 -8.05 7.40
N GLY A 102 2.74 -8.93 7.74
CA GLY A 102 2.48 -10.28 8.26
C GLY A 102 2.67 -10.49 9.78
N ALA A 103 2.98 -9.43 10.53
CA ALA A 103 3.20 -9.47 11.99
C ALA A 103 2.10 -8.74 12.78
#